data_AF-A0AAW4FMZ9-F1
#
_entry.id   AF-A0AAW4FMZ9-F1
#
_cell.length_a   1.000
_cell.length_b   1.000
_cell.length_c   1.000
_cell.angle_alpha   90.00
_cell.angle_beta   90.00
_cell.angle_gamma   90.00
#
_symmetry.space_group_name_H-M   'P 1'
#
loop_
_entity.id
_entity.type
_entity.pdbx_description
1 polymer ?
#
loop_
_entity_poly.entity_id
_entity_poly.type
_entity_poly.pdbx_seq_one_letter_code
_entity_poly.pdbx_strand_id
1 'polypeptide(L)' 'MTTSVFSSAHHTNKIKSEMNALIQHLREDVNAVDDTQLRALCETSAEVLGGLVKAFTDYELKNEAAWK' A
#
# COMPACT_ATOMS: atom_id res chain seq x y z
N MET A 1 9.70 28.68 -15.76
CA MET A 1 9.24 27.32 -16.06
C MET A 1 8.93 26.65 -14.73
N THR A 2 7.65 26.49 -14.40
CA THR A 2 7.20 25.90 -13.13
C THR A 2 7.20 24.38 -13.24
N THR A 3 8.35 23.75 -13.06
CA THR A 3 8.39 22.33 -12.73
C THR A 3 8.15 22.20 -11.24
N SER A 4 6.88 22.24 -10.83
CA SER A 4 6.48 21.77 -9.51
C SER A 4 6.60 20.25 -9.52
N VAL A 5 7.81 19.78 -9.24
CA VAL A 5 8.16 18.39 -9.01
C VAL A 5 7.54 18.01 -7.67
N PHE A 6 6.26 17.61 -7.64
CA PHE A 6 5.80 16.70 -6.60
C PHE A 6 6.72 15.48 -6.71
N SER A 7 7.68 15.32 -5.80
CA SER A 7 8.66 14.25 -5.93
C SER A 7 7.90 12.92 -5.98
N SER A 8 8.17 12.11 -6.99
CA SER A 8 7.54 10.80 -7.17
C SER A 8 7.62 9.98 -5.88
N ALA A 9 8.75 10.08 -5.17
CA ALA A 9 8.98 9.48 -3.86
C ALA A 9 8.04 9.98 -2.74
N HIS A 10 7.65 11.26 -2.71
CA HIS A 10 6.68 11.74 -1.72
C HIS A 10 5.27 11.23 -2.01
N HIS A 11 4.91 11.16 -3.29
CA HIS A 11 3.60 10.65 -3.70
C HIS A 11 3.46 9.14 -3.45
N THR A 12 4.48 8.35 -3.77
CA THR A 12 4.49 6.91 -3.51
C THR A 12 4.48 6.58 -2.01
N ASN A 13 5.20 7.36 -1.19
CA ASN A 13 5.16 7.19 0.27
C ASN A 13 3.78 7.49 0.87
N LYS A 14 3.10 8.55 0.41
CA LYS A 14 1.73 8.85 0.85
C LYS A 14 0.77 7.69 0.53
N ILE A 15 0.80 7.20 -0.71
CA ILE A 15 -0.07 6.09 -1.15
C ILE A 15 0.22 4.82 -0.34
N LYS A 16 1.49 4.44 -0.14
CA LYS A 16 1.84 3.30 0.70
C LYS A 16 1.34 3.48 2.13
N SER A 17 1.42 4.68 2.71
CA SER A 17 0.93 4.94 4.06
C SER A 17 -0.58 4.73 4.16
N GLU A 18 -1.35 5.21 3.19
CA GLU A 18 -2.80 5.01 3.14
C GLU A 18 -3.17 3.53 2.99
N MET A 19 -2.46 2.80 2.12
CA MET A 19 -2.64 1.35 1.97
C MET A 19 -2.30 0.59 3.25
N ASN A 20 -1.21 0.94 3.95
CA ASN A 20 -0.85 0.30 5.21
C ASN A 20 -1.88 0.57 6.32
N ALA A 21 -2.42 1.78 6.40
CA ALA A 21 -3.50 2.09 7.33
C ALA A 21 -4.74 1.22 7.05
N LEU A 22 -5.11 1.06 5.78
CA LEU A 22 -6.24 0.21 5.39
C LEU A 22 -5.97 -1.29 5.67
N ILE A 23 -4.76 -1.79 5.38
CA ILE A 23 -4.34 -3.16 5.73
C ILE A 23 -4.52 -3.41 7.22
N GLN A 24 -4.11 -2.45 8.06
CA GLN A 24 -4.25 -2.58 9.51
C GLN A 24 -5.72 -2.65 9.92
N HIS A 25 -6.57 -1.76 9.41
CA HIS A 25 -8.01 -1.80 9.70
C HIS A 25 -8.66 -3.13 9.27
N LEU A 26 -8.34 -3.63 8.07
CA LEU A 26 -8.86 -4.92 7.59
C LEU A 26 -8.46 -6.09 8.51
N ARG A 27 -7.23 -6.08 9.04
CA ARG A 27 -6.76 -7.13 9.98
C ARG A 27 -7.34 -6.98 11.38
N GLU A 28 -7.67 -5.77 11.80
CA GLU A 28 -8.45 -5.52 13.02
C GLU A 28 -9.87 -6.13 12.87
N ASP A 29 -10.51 -5.92 11.72
CA ASP A 29 -11.84 -6.46 11.41
C ASP A 29 -11.88 -8.01 11.39
N VAL A 30 -10.80 -8.67 10.93
CA VAL A 30 -10.69 -10.15 10.96
C VAL A 30 -10.88 -10.72 12.38
N ASN A 31 -10.52 -9.97 13.41
CA ASN A 31 -10.64 -10.39 14.81
C ASN A 31 -11.92 -9.84 15.49
N ALA A 32 -12.58 -8.85 14.90
CA ALA A 32 -13.74 -8.18 15.48
C ALA A 32 -15.09 -8.68 14.94
N VAL A 33 -15.10 -9.36 13.79
CA VAL A 33 -16.33 -9.80 13.10
C VAL A 33 -16.53 -11.32 13.21
N ASP A 34 -17.75 -11.76 13.53
CA ASP A 34 -18.12 -13.19 13.58
C ASP A 34 -18.42 -13.82 12.19
N ASP A 35 -18.72 -12.99 11.18
CA ASP A 35 -19.00 -13.46 9.82
C ASP A 35 -17.72 -13.99 9.15
N THR A 36 -17.69 -15.31 8.96
CA THR A 36 -16.56 -16.02 8.37
C THR A 36 -16.26 -15.58 6.93
N GLN A 37 -17.27 -15.21 6.14
CA GLN A 37 -17.05 -14.75 4.76
C GLN A 37 -16.44 -13.35 4.75
N LEU A 38 -16.91 -12.47 5.63
CA LEU A 38 -16.34 -11.13 5.76
C LEU A 38 -14.89 -11.18 6.24
N ARG A 39 -14.56 -12.05 7.21
CA ARG A 39 -13.17 -12.25 7.65
C ARG A 39 -12.26 -12.69 6.50
N ALA A 40 -12.70 -13.63 5.67
CA ALA A 40 -11.93 -14.09 4.52
C ALA A 40 -11.72 -12.99 3.47
N LEU A 41 -12.75 -12.16 3.24
CA LEU A 41 -12.65 -10.99 2.36
C LEU A 41 -11.65 -9.96 2.91
N CYS A 42 -11.70 -9.67 4.21
CA CYS A 42 -10.78 -8.73 4.85
C CYS A 42 -9.32 -9.20 4.74
N GLU A 43 -9.03 -10.46 5.04
CA GLU A 43 -7.67 -11.00 4.94
C GLU A 43 -7.17 -10.98 3.48
N THR A 44 -7.98 -11.44 2.53
CA THR A 44 -7.61 -11.43 1.09
C THR A 44 -7.34 -10.01 0.60
N SER A 45 -8.15 -9.04 1.05
CA SER A 45 -7.97 -7.62 0.69
C SER A 45 -6.68 -7.06 1.27
N ALA A 46 -6.35 -7.41 2.53
CA ALA A 46 -5.11 -7.01 3.18
C ALA A 46 -3.87 -7.59 2.45
N GLU A 47 -3.93 -8.84 1.99
CA GLU A 47 -2.85 -9.46 1.21
C GLU A 47 -2.63 -8.77 -0.14
N VAL A 48 -3.70 -8.49 -0.89
CA VAL A 48 -3.63 -7.78 -2.18
C VAL A 48 -3.02 -6.39 -2.01
N LEU A 49 -3.48 -5.63 -1.02
CA LEU A 49 -2.92 -4.32 -0.70
C LEU A 49 -1.45 -4.42 -0.30
N GLY A 50 -1.05 -5.45 0.44
CA GLY A 50 0.35 -5.72 0.77
C GLY A 50 1.22 -5.95 -0.48
N GLY A 51 0.70 -6.66 -1.47
CA GLY A 51 1.32 -6.80 -2.78
C GLY A 51 1.52 -5.47 -3.51
N LEU A 52 0.53 -4.57 -3.44
CA LEU A 52 0.64 -3.22 -4.00
C LEU A 52 1.70 -2.38 -3.26
N VAL A 53 1.70 -2.38 -1.92
CA VAL A 53 2.73 -1.69 -1.12
C VAL A 53 4.14 -2.15 -1.51
N LYS A 54 4.32 -3.46 -1.73
CA LYS A 54 5.58 -4.01 -2.23
C LYS A 54 5.93 -3.48 -3.62
N ALA A 55 4.99 -3.46 -4.56
CA ALA A 55 5.22 -2.94 -5.91
C ALA A 55 5.66 -1.46 -5.91
N PHE A 56 5.07 -0.63 -5.05
CA PHE A 56 5.48 0.77 -4.88
C PHE A 56 6.87 0.90 -4.25
N THR A 57 7.22 0.02 -3.31
CA THR A 57 8.56 -0.04 -2.72
C THR A 57 9.60 -0.48 -3.77
N ASP A 58 9.28 -1.49 -4.57
CA ASP A 58 10.13 -1.95 -5.67
C ASP A 58 10.34 -0.85 -6.73
N TYR A 59 9.31 -0.03 -7.01
CA TYR A 59 9.43 1.15 -7.88
C TYR A 59 10.41 2.17 -7.32
N GLU A 60 10.32 2.53 -6.04
CA GLU A 60 11.25 3.47 -5.38
C GLU A 60 12.70 2.96 -5.40
N LEU A 61 12.91 1.69 -5.04
CA LEU A 61 14.24 1.07 -4.99
C LEU A 61 14.91 0.96 -6.36
N LYS A 62 14.12 0.78 -7.43
CA LYS A 62 14.63 0.77 -8.82
C LYS A 62 14.86 2.16 -9.40
N ASN A 63 14.43 3.22 -8.71
CA ASN A 63 14.51 4.61 -9.18
C ASN A 63 15.78 5.37 -8.75
N GLU A 64 16.71 4.75 -8.01
CA GLU A 64 17.88 5.49 -7.46
C GLU A 64 19.20 5.37 -8.23
N ALA A 65 19.34 4.49 -9.23
CA ALA A 65 20.51 4.53 -10.13
C ALA A 65 20.34 3.75 -11.45
N ALA A 66 19.41 2.79 -11.52
CA ALA A 66 19.36 1.82 -12.62
C ALA A 66 18.53 2.26 -13.83
N TRP A 67 17.91 3.45 -13.80
CA TRP A 67 17.05 3.98 -14.86
C TRP A 67 17.59 5.30 -15.47
N LYS A 68 18.91 5.52 -15.37
CA LYS A 68 19.62 6.54 -16.16
C LYS A 68 19.95 6.03 -17.55
#